data_AF-A0A3P7JHJ1-F1
#
_entry.id   AF-A0A3P7JHJ1-F1
#
_cell.length_a   1.000
_cell.length_b   1.000
_cell.length_c   1.000
_cell.angle_alpha   90.00
_cell.angle_beta   90.00
_cell.angle_gamma   90.00
#
_symmetry.space_group_name_H-M   'P 1'
#
loop_
_entity.id
_entity.type
_entity.pdbx_description
1 polymer ?
#
loop_
_entity_poly.entity_id
_entity_poly.type
_entity_poly.pdbx_seq_one_letter_code
_entity_poly.pdbx_strand_id
1 'polypeptide(L)'
;MSSARKVQKVMVQPINLIFRYLQNRTRIQIWLYEDVTHRIEGYIIGKFTKSSVCEYSVTVLFHLSCCFSPGFDEYMNVVLDEAEELNMKTQSRNKLGRILLKGDNITMIHAVTV
;
A
#
# COMPACT_ATOMS: atom_id res chain seq x y z
N MET A 1 6.76 37.95 13.22
CA MET A 1 6.17 37.57 11.92
C MET A 1 6.59 36.14 11.62
N SER A 2 5.81 35.15 12.06
CA SER A 2 6.06 33.73 11.80
C SER A 2 5.78 33.45 10.32
N SER A 3 6.85 33.25 9.55
CA SER A 3 6.75 32.91 8.13
C SER A 3 6.11 31.53 7.99
N ALA A 4 4.85 31.50 7.56
CA ALA A 4 4.15 30.28 7.20
C ALA A 4 4.88 29.64 6.01
N ARG A 5 5.60 28.55 6.28
CA ARG A 5 6.33 27.76 5.29
C ARG A 5 5.32 27.21 4.28
N LYS A 6 5.14 27.89 3.15
CA LYS A 6 4.34 27.40 2.02
C LYS A 6 4.95 26.08 1.55
N VAL A 7 4.30 24.98 1.88
CA VAL A 7 4.63 23.66 1.34
C VAL A 7 4.27 23.71 -0.14
N GLN A 8 5.28 23.78 -1.00
CA GLN A 8 5.09 23.61 -2.43
C GLN A 8 4.60 22.17 -2.65
N LYS A 9 3.35 22.04 -3.10
CA LYS A 9 2.72 20.76 -3.40
C LYS A 9 3.40 20.21 -4.66
N VAL A 10 4.52 19.54 -4.49
CA VAL A 10 5.17 18.79 -5.57
C VAL A 10 4.13 17.76 -6.04
N MET A 11 3.70 17.89 -7.28
CA MET A 11 2.82 16.95 -7.95
C MET A 11 3.59 15.65 -8.19
N VAL A 12 3.68 14.85 -7.13
CA VAL A 12 4.22 13.50 -7.18
C VAL A 12 3.23 12.62 -7.92
N GLN A 13 3.72 11.84 -8.88
CA GLN A 13 2.90 10.85 -9.56
C GLN A 13 2.29 9.89 -8.52
N PRO A 14 1.04 9.43 -8.71
CA PRO A 14 0.35 8.56 -7.75
C PRO A 14 1.13 7.29 -7.39
N ILE A 15 1.90 6.75 -8.35
CA ILE A 15 2.81 5.61 -8.16
C ILE A 15 3.86 5.89 -7.06
N ASN A 16 4.35 7.12 -6.96
CA ASN A 16 5.34 7.50 -5.96
C ASN A 16 4.79 7.44 -4.54
N LEU A 17 3.46 7.56 -4.36
CA LEU A 17 2.82 7.45 -3.05
C LEU A 17 2.85 6.00 -2.55
N ILE A 18 2.58 5.04 -3.44
CA ILE A 18 2.59 3.61 -3.11
C ILE A 18 4.01 3.13 -2.82
N PHE A 19 4.99 3.62 -3.58
CA PHE A 19 6.39 3.39 -3.28
C PHE A 19 6.79 3.88 -1.88
N ARG A 20 6.29 5.04 -1.45
CA ARG A 20 6.51 5.53 -0.09
C ARG A 20 5.89 4.61 0.96
N TYR A 21 4.70 4.07 0.69
CA TYR A 21 4.06 3.12 1.62
C TYR A 21 4.84 1.82 1.76
N LEU A 22 5.41 1.31 0.65
CA LEU A 22 6.29 0.14 0.65
C LEU A 22 7.60 0.41 1.40
N GLN A 23 8.26 1.55 1.15
CA GLN A 23 9.54 1.90 1.78
C GLN A 23 9.41 2.09 3.29
N ASN A 24 8.34 2.73 3.74
CA ASN A 24 8.14 3.08 5.14
C ASN A 24 7.38 1.99 5.93
N ARG A 25 7.01 0.87 5.28
CA ARG A 25 6.15 -0.17 5.85
C ARG A 25 4.94 0.44 6.58
N THR A 26 4.27 1.39 5.94
CA THR A 26 3.14 2.08 6.56
C THR A 26 1.91 1.18 6.58
N ARG A 27 1.18 1.19 7.69
CA ARG A 27 -0.14 0.58 7.76
C ARG A 27 -1.09 1.37 6.84
N ILE A 28 -1.71 0.67 5.91
CA ILE A 28 -2.70 1.24 5.01
C ILE A 28 -4.09 0.75 5.37
N GLN A 29 -5.10 1.53 5.03
CA GLN A 29 -6.51 1.17 5.08
C GLN A 29 -7.05 1.15 3.65
N ILE A 30 -7.75 0.08 3.32
CA ILE A 30 -8.35 -0.21 2.03
C ILE A 30 -9.85 -0.21 2.18
N TRP A 31 -10.50 0.51 1.27
CA TRP A 31 -11.95 0.57 1.17
C TRP A 31 -12.39 -0.40 0.09
N LEU A 32 -13.33 -1.27 0.43
CA LEU A 32 -13.88 -2.24 -0.50
C LEU A 32 -14.95 -1.59 -1.40
N TYR A 33 -15.17 -2.15 -2.59
CA TYR A 33 -16.20 -1.67 -3.51
C TYR A 33 -17.60 -2.14 -3.11
N GLU A 34 -17.75 -3.43 -2.85
CA GLU A 34 -19.04 -4.05 -2.56
C GLU A 34 -19.60 -3.59 -1.20
N ASP A 35 -18.73 -3.48 -0.19
CA ASP A 35 -19.12 -3.21 1.19
C ASP A 35 -18.41 -1.99 1.79
N VAL A 36 -19.17 -0.92 2.03
CA VAL A 36 -18.68 0.28 2.74
C VAL A 36 -18.52 0.04 4.25
N THR A 37 -19.14 -1.03 4.77
CA THR A 37 -19.18 -1.31 6.21
C THR A 37 -17.92 -1.98 6.73
N HIS A 38 -17.17 -2.64 5.86
CA HIS A 38 -15.92 -3.31 6.17
C HIS A 38 -14.76 -2.54 5.57
N ARG A 39 -13.69 -2.38 6.35
CA ARG A 39 -12.42 -1.79 5.89
C ARG A 39 -11.31 -2.75 6.20
N ILE A 40 -10.38 -2.93 5.28
CA ILE A 40 -9.22 -3.80 5.51
C ILE A 40 -8.02 -2.93 5.83
N GLU A 41 -7.39 -3.17 6.96
CA GLU A 41 -6.12 -2.56 7.29
C GLU A 41 -4.99 -3.58 7.25
N GLY A 42 -3.81 -3.18 6.85
CA GLY A 42 -2.66 -4.08 6.84
C GLY A 42 -1.39 -3.42 6.36
N TYR A 43 -0.31 -4.19 6.34
CA TYR A 43 0.97 -3.78 5.75
C TYR A 43 1.09 -4.36 4.36
N ILE A 44 1.32 -3.50 3.36
CA ILE A 44 1.60 -3.99 2.01
C ILE A 44 2.93 -4.74 2.02
N ILE A 45 2.92 -5.99 1.60
CA ILE A 45 4.12 -6.74 1.25
C ILE A 45 4.19 -6.86 -0.26
N GLY A 46 5.27 -6.35 -0.84
CA GLY A 46 5.65 -6.76 -2.18
C GLY A 46 6.14 -8.20 -2.14
N LYS A 47 5.40 -9.16 -2.69
CA LYS A 47 6.02 -10.43 -3.11
C LYS A 47 6.86 -10.13 -4.34
N PHE A 48 8.10 -9.68 -4.13
CA PHE A 48 9.14 -9.99 -5.08
C PHE A 48 9.24 -11.52 -5.07
N THR A 49 8.64 -12.18 -6.05
CA THR A 49 9.09 -13.53 -6.38
C THR A 49 10.56 -13.38 -6.75
N LYS A 50 11.43 -13.66 -5.78
CA LYS A 50 12.82 -13.97 -6.06
C LYS A 50 12.78 -15.18 -6.99
N SER A 51 12.79 -14.95 -8.30
CA SER A 51 13.78 -15.68 -9.09
C SER A 51 15.11 -15.29 -8.48
N SER A 52 15.70 -16.27 -7.79
CA SER A 52 17.02 -16.33 -7.17
C SER A 52 17.88 -15.06 -7.24
N VAL A 53 18.37 -14.69 -6.06
CA VAL A 53 19.40 -13.67 -5.74
C VAL A 53 18.85 -12.25 -5.61
N CYS A 54 18.94 -11.74 -4.38
CA CYS A 54 19.41 -10.40 -4.03
C CYS A 54 19.11 -10.17 -2.56
N GLU A 55 20.18 -10.12 -1.77
CA GLU A 55 20.16 -9.69 -0.38
C GLU A 55 19.86 -8.20 -0.29
N TYR A 56 19.27 -7.83 0.84
CA TYR A 56 18.98 -6.47 1.23
C TYR A 56 20.29 -5.69 1.38
N SER A 57 20.61 -4.82 0.42
CA SER A 57 21.58 -3.74 0.60
C SER A 57 21.32 -2.63 -0.43
N VAL A 58 20.63 -1.58 0.02
CA VAL A 58 20.65 -0.13 -0.32
C VAL A 58 20.93 0.36 -1.76
N THR A 59 20.93 -0.47 -2.79
CA THR A 59 21.14 -0.05 -4.20
C THR A 59 19.93 -0.37 -5.09
N VAL A 60 18.72 -0.39 -4.50
CA VAL A 60 17.47 -0.78 -5.17
C VAL A 60 16.73 0.43 -5.79
N LEU A 61 17.42 1.54 -6.06
CA LEU A 61 16.76 2.69 -6.72
C LEU A 61 16.96 2.74 -8.24
N PHE A 62 18.01 2.10 -8.77
CA PHE A 62 18.31 2.15 -10.21
C PHE A 62 17.92 0.87 -10.97
N HIS A 63 18.02 -0.31 -10.35
CA HIS A 63 17.57 -1.56 -10.99
C HIS A 63 16.05 -1.78 -10.87
N LEU A 64 15.39 -1.00 -10.03
CA LEU A 64 13.94 -1.04 -9.86
C LEU A 64 13.19 -0.36 -11.02
N SER A 65 13.85 0.34 -11.96
CA SER A 65 13.15 0.89 -13.14
C SER A 65 12.90 -0.14 -14.25
N CYS A 66 13.74 -1.19 -14.36
CA CYS A 66 13.62 -2.21 -15.41
C CYS A 66 12.58 -3.30 -15.11
N CYS A 67 12.36 -3.65 -13.83
CA CYS A 67 11.24 -4.52 -13.44
C CYS A 67 9.94 -3.74 -13.19
N PHE A 68 9.98 -2.41 -13.26
CA PHE A 68 8.85 -1.53 -12.97
C PHE A 68 8.47 -0.68 -14.19
N SER A 69 8.43 -1.31 -15.36
CA SER A 69 7.71 -0.84 -16.55
C SER A 69 6.79 -1.97 -17.04
N PRO A 70 5.57 -1.70 -17.49
CA PRO A 70 4.43 -1.06 -16.84
C PRO A 70 3.53 -2.16 -16.21
N GLY A 71 4.01 -2.82 -15.15
CA GLY A 71 3.36 -3.97 -14.52
C GLY A 71 2.79 -3.66 -13.14
N PHE A 72 2.28 -2.44 -12.94
CA PHE A 72 1.28 -2.20 -11.91
C PHE A 72 0.06 -2.99 -12.39
N ASP A 73 -0.04 -4.26 -11.99
CA ASP A 73 -0.72 -5.31 -12.75
C ASP A 73 -2.12 -4.90 -13.22
N GLU A 74 -2.58 -5.49 -14.33
CA GLU A 74 -3.85 -5.22 -15.03
C GLU A 74 -5.09 -5.13 -14.09
N TYR A 75 -4.95 -5.63 -12.87
CA TYR A 75 -5.95 -5.76 -11.82
C TYR A 75 -5.47 -5.29 -10.43
N MET A 76 -4.39 -4.51 -10.31
CA MET A 76 -3.87 -3.89 -9.07
C MET A 76 -3.95 -4.78 -7.80
N ASN A 77 -3.50 -6.04 -7.88
CA ASN A 77 -3.60 -6.97 -6.75
C ASN A 77 -2.55 -6.63 -5.67
N VAL A 78 -2.95 -6.70 -4.40
CA VAL A 78 -2.10 -6.32 -3.26
C VAL A 78 -2.05 -7.44 -2.24
N VAL A 79 -0.85 -7.81 -1.81
CA VAL A 79 -0.65 -8.73 -0.69
C VAL A 79 -0.51 -7.93 0.59
N LEU A 80 -1.33 -8.26 1.59
CA LEU A 80 -1.29 -7.65 2.91
C LEU A 80 -0.79 -8.66 3.94
N ASP A 81 0.10 -8.21 4.81
CA ASP A 81 0.48 -8.91 6.04
C ASP A 81 -0.22 -8.31 7.25
N GLU A 82 -0.42 -9.15 8.25
CA GLU A 82 -1.07 -8.79 9.52
C GLU A 82 -2.37 -8.01 9.28
N ALA A 83 -3.13 -8.43 8.27
CA ALA A 83 -4.34 -7.76 7.86
C ALA A 83 -5.44 -7.93 8.92
N GLU A 84 -6.15 -6.84 9.18
CA GLU A 84 -7.27 -6.76 10.09
C GLU A 84 -8.47 -6.17 9.35
N GLU A 85 -9.60 -6.84 9.44
CA GLU A 85 -10.88 -6.32 8.98
C GLU A 85 -11.53 -5.52 10.10
N LEU A 86 -11.89 -4.28 9.78
CA LEU A 86 -12.60 -3.36 10.65
C LEU A 86 -14.05 -3.28 10.19
N ASN A 87 -14.96 -3.71 11.06
CA ASN A 87 -16.37 -3.43 10.86
C ASN A 87 -16.71 -2.06 11.45
N MET A 88 -17.15 -1.14 10.59
CA MET A 88 -17.50 0.23 11.00
C MET A 88 -18.72 0.30 11.92
N LYS A 89 -19.64 -0.67 11.85
CA LYS A 89 -20.89 -0.67 12.62
C LYS A 89 -20.67 -1.13 14.06
N THR A 90 -19.85 -2.15 14.25
CA THR A 90 -19.62 -2.81 15.54
C THR A 90 -18.26 -2.43 16.16
N GLN A 91 -17.42 -1.68 15.44
CA GLN A 91 -16.01 -1.41 15.79
C GLN A 91 -15.17 -2.67 16.08
N SER A 92 -15.66 -3.84 15.69
CA SER A 92 -14.93 -5.10 15.89
C SER A 92 -13.78 -5.21 14.90
N ARG A 93 -12.62 -5.64 15.39
CA ARG A 93 -11.43 -5.89 14.58
C ARG A 93 -11.22 -7.40 14.45
N ASN A 94 -11.32 -7.92 13.23
CA ASN A 94 -11.10 -9.33 12.95
C ASN A 94 -9.71 -9.51 12.32
N LYS A 95 -8.86 -10.33 12.94
CA LYS A 95 -7.52 -10.61 12.41
C LYS A 95 -7.62 -11.63 11.27
N LEU A 96 -7.28 -11.21 10.07
CA LEU A 96 -7.24 -12.05 8.86
C LEU A 96 -5.85 -12.66 8.63
N GLY A 97 -4.79 -12.01 9.12
CA GLY A 97 -3.42 -12.47 8.93
C GLY A 97 -2.89 -12.12 7.53
N ARG A 98 -2.32 -13.07 6.81
CA ARG A 98 -1.77 -12.82 5.47
C ARG A 98 -2.81 -13.10 4.40
N ILE A 99 -3.21 -12.07 3.66
CA ILE A 99 -4.23 -12.17 2.60
C ILE A 99 -3.73 -11.56 1.29
N LEU A 100 -4.26 -12.06 0.17
CA LEU A 100 -4.11 -11.44 -1.15
C LEU A 100 -5.44 -10.79 -1.50
N LEU A 101 -5.44 -9.48 -1.65
CA LEU A 101 -6.60 -8.71 -2.06
C LEU A 101 -6.56 -8.46 -3.56
N LYS A 102 -7.66 -8.76 -4.24
CA LYS A 102 -7.81 -8.47 -5.66
C LYS A 102 -8.08 -6.99 -5.88
N GLY A 103 -7.45 -6.35 -6.86
CA GLY A 103 -7.63 -4.91 -7.08
C GLY A 103 -8.98 -4.52 -7.66
N ASP A 104 -9.74 -5.47 -8.24
CA ASP A 104 -11.14 -5.26 -8.64
C ASP A 104 -12.03 -4.82 -7.46
N ASN A 105 -11.70 -5.27 -6.26
CA ASN A 105 -12.47 -4.99 -5.05
C ASN A 105 -11.96 -3.74 -4.31
N ILE A 106 -10.94 -3.04 -4.81
CA ILE A 106 -10.29 -1.91 -4.14
C ILE A 106 -10.88 -0.60 -4.68
N THR A 107 -11.53 0.16 -3.80
CA THR A 107 -12.04 1.51 -4.11
C THR A 107 -11.01 2.59 -3.82
N MET A 108 -10.38 2.53 -2.65
CA MET A 108 -9.43 3.55 -2.21
C MET A 108 -8.37 2.94 -1.29
N ILE A 109 -7.11 3.35 -1.49
CA ILE A 109 -6.00 3.04 -0.60
C ILE A 109 -5.53 4.34 0.04
N HIS A 110 -5.51 4.39 1.36
CA HIS A 110 -4.90 5.49 2.08
C HIS A 110 -4.06 4.99 3.26
N ALA A 111 -3.01 5.74 3.61
CA ALA A 111 -2.30 5.46 4.85
C ALA A 111 -3.21 5.74 6.05
N VAL A 112 -3.08 4.91 7.09
CA VAL A 112 -3.65 5.22 8.40
C VAL A 112 -2.68 6.19 9.08
N THR A 113 -3.04 7.45 9.12
CA THR A 113 -2.39 8.41 10.02
C THR A 113 -2.89 8.09 11.43
N VAL A 114 -2.02 7.48 12.23
CA VAL A 114 -2.15 7.41 13.69
C VAL A 114 -1.92 8.78 14.32
#